data_AF-A0A1B8WJE5-F1
#
_entry.id   AF-A0A1B8WJE5-F1
#
_cell.length_a   1.000
_cell.length_b   1.000
_cell.length_c   1.000
_cell.angle_alpha   90.00
_cell.angle_beta   90.00
_cell.angle_gamma   90.00
#
_symmetry.space_group_name_H-M   'P 1'
#
loop_
_entity.id
_entity.type
_entity.pdbx_description
1 polymer ?
#
loop_
_entity_poly.entity_id
_entity_poly.type
_entity_poly.pdbx_seq_one_letter_code
_entity_poly.pdbx_strand_id
1 'polypeptide(L)'
;MSDSIGGQDTREQIVAVQKNGDGDLTAFKTTSGRVLDYATALQEVQAGHISGVNAFKGRDGDTYIRGDADGDPTNNLDQLPTF
;
A
#
# COMPACT_ATOMS: atom_id res chain seq x y z
N MET A 1 31.16 14.40 -3.88
CA MET A 1 29.86 14.51 -3.18
C MET A 1 28.84 14.67 -4.27
N SER A 2 28.25 13.56 -4.70
CA SER A 2 27.28 13.56 -5.79
C SER A 2 25.91 13.53 -5.14
N ASP A 3 25.19 14.65 -5.25
CA ASP A 3 23.79 14.75 -4.92
C ASP A 3 23.00 13.78 -5.82
N SER A 4 22.62 12.64 -5.25
CA SER A 4 21.62 11.75 -5.85
C SER A 4 20.27 12.40 -5.64
N ILE A 5 19.85 13.17 -6.64
CA ILE A 5 18.50 13.72 -6.78
C ILE A 5 17.51 12.56 -6.64
N GLY A 6 16.59 12.69 -5.69
CA GLY A 6 15.60 11.69 -5.31
C GLY A 6 14.96 11.00 -6.52
N GLY A 7 15.11 9.68 -6.56
CA GLY A 7 14.48 8.86 -7.58
C GLY A 7 12.99 9.13 -7.58
N GLN A 8 12.47 9.60 -8.72
CA GLN A 8 11.04 9.64 -8.94
C GLN A 8 10.60 8.17 -8.96
N ASP A 9 9.98 7.71 -7.87
CA ASP A 9 9.39 6.39 -7.84
C ASP A 9 8.26 6.39 -8.87
N THR A 10 8.46 5.68 -9.98
CA THR A 10 7.49 5.59 -11.08
C THR A 10 6.36 4.61 -10.77
N ARG A 11 6.42 3.93 -9.63
CA ARG A 11 5.41 2.98 -9.17
C ARG A 11 4.17 3.70 -8.69
N GLU A 12 3.04 3.01 -8.77
CA GLU A 12 1.79 3.52 -8.23
C GLU A 12 1.86 3.58 -6.69
N GLN A 13 1.01 4.41 -6.08
CA GLN A 13 0.84 4.47 -4.62
C GLN A 13 -0.62 4.26 -4.27
N ILE A 14 -0.90 3.75 -3.07
CA ILE A 14 -2.26 3.65 -2.55
C ILE A 14 -2.64 5.01 -1.95
N VAL A 15 -3.76 5.57 -2.40
CA VAL A 15 -4.23 6.91 -1.98
C VAL A 15 -5.54 6.88 -1.21
N ALA A 16 -6.29 5.78 -1.28
CA ALA A 16 -7.53 5.57 -0.55
C ALA A 16 -7.81 4.08 -0.38
N VAL A 17 -8.64 3.73 0.60
CA VAL A 17 -8.97 2.33 0.93
C VAL A 17 -10.47 2.12 1.07
N GLN A 18 -10.94 0.89 0.86
CA GLN A 18 -12.26 0.47 1.32
C GLN A 18 -12.12 -0.41 2.54
N LYS A 19 -13.07 -0.28 3.47
CA LYS A 19 -13.15 -1.07 4.69
C LYS A 19 -14.51 -1.76 4.78
N ASN A 20 -14.54 -2.99 5.30
CA ASN A 20 -15.80 -3.67 5.64
C ASN A 20 -16.40 -3.08 6.94
N GLY A 21 -17.54 -3.62 7.39
CA GLY A 21 -18.21 -3.18 8.63
C GLY A 21 -17.38 -3.36 9.90
N ASP A 22 -16.35 -4.21 9.86
CA ASP A 22 -15.45 -4.50 10.98
C ASP A 22 -14.18 -3.62 10.95
N GLY A 23 -13.99 -2.85 9.87
CA GLY A 23 -12.83 -1.98 9.68
C GLY A 23 -11.68 -2.61 8.89
N ASP A 24 -11.83 -3.84 8.41
CA ASP A 24 -10.80 -4.54 7.62
C ASP A 24 -10.73 -3.99 6.20
N LEU A 25 -9.51 -3.87 5.68
CA LEU A 25 -9.24 -3.42 4.32
C LEU A 25 -9.74 -4.44 3.29
N THR A 26 -10.56 -4.00 2.35
CA THR A 26 -11.14 -4.85 1.30
C THR A 26 -10.69 -4.48 -0.11
N ALA A 27 -10.42 -3.20 -0.35
CA ALA A 27 -9.93 -2.69 -1.64
C ALA A 27 -9.04 -1.45 -1.48
N PHE A 28 -8.27 -1.17 -2.53
CA PHE A 28 -7.23 -0.14 -2.55
C PHE A 28 -7.35 0.66 -3.84
N LYS A 29 -7.39 1.98 -3.72
CA LYS A 29 -7.34 2.88 -4.87
C LYS A 29 -5.93 3.38 -5.08
N THR A 30 -5.42 3.27 -6.30
CA THR A 30 -4.06 3.70 -6.63
C THR A 30 -4.02 5.11 -7.25
N THR A 31 -2.83 5.71 -7.31
CA THR A 31 -2.59 7.01 -7.96
C THR A 31 -2.96 7.05 -9.44
N SER A 32 -2.96 5.90 -10.13
CA SER A 32 -3.41 5.80 -11.53
C SER A 32 -4.93 5.70 -11.68
N GLY A 33 -5.67 5.63 -10.56
CA GLY A 33 -7.12 5.51 -10.53
C GLY A 33 -7.65 4.08 -10.58
N ARG A 34 -6.77 3.05 -10.59
CA ARG A 34 -7.19 1.65 -10.45
C ARG A 34 -7.80 1.41 -9.06
N VAL A 35 -8.78 0.51 -9.01
CA VAL A 35 -9.29 -0.06 -7.75
C VAL A 35 -8.94 -1.54 -7.75
N LEU A 36 -8.14 -1.94 -6.77
CA LEU A 36 -7.64 -3.29 -6.61
C LEU A 36 -8.33 -3.91 -5.40
N ASP A 37 -8.86 -5.13 -5.56
CA ASP A 37 -9.24 -5.91 -4.37
C ASP A 37 -8.00 -6.34 -3.58
N TYR A 38 -8.22 -6.89 -2.38
CA TYR A 38 -7.12 -7.26 -1.49
C TYR A 38 -6.13 -8.26 -2.12
N ALA A 39 -6.64 -9.28 -2.81
CA ALA A 39 -5.81 -10.31 -3.43
C ALA A 39 -4.94 -9.73 -4.56
N THR A 40 -5.52 -8.89 -5.42
CA THR A 40 -4.81 -8.23 -6.51
C THR A 40 -3.79 -7.23 -5.98
N ALA A 41 -4.16 -6.42 -4.98
CA ALA A 41 -3.23 -5.50 -4.33
C ALA A 41 -2.03 -6.24 -3.73
N LEU A 42 -2.26 -7.38 -3.08
CA LEU A 42 -1.17 -8.18 -2.51
C LEU A 42 -0.20 -8.67 -3.59
N GLN A 43 -0.71 -9.12 -4.73
CA GLN A 43 0.11 -9.54 -5.87
C GLN A 43 0.94 -8.37 -6.44
N GLU A 44 0.32 -7.21 -6.62
CA GLU A 44 0.97 -5.99 -7.15
C GLU A 44 2.06 -5.46 -6.19
N VAL A 45 1.83 -5.55 -4.88
CA VAL A 45 2.82 -5.22 -3.85
C VAL A 45 3.98 -6.22 -3.88
N GLN A 46 3.71 -7.52 -3.97
CA GLN A 46 4.76 -8.55 -4.08
C GLN A 46 5.58 -8.44 -5.38
N ALA A 47 4.94 -8.02 -6.48
CA ALA A 47 5.59 -7.74 -7.75
C ALA A 47 6.41 -6.44 -7.74
N GLY A 48 6.25 -5.61 -6.70
CA GLY A 48 6.94 -4.33 -6.58
C GLY A 48 6.39 -3.26 -7.50
N HIS A 49 5.10 -3.32 -7.89
CA HIS A 49 4.46 -2.30 -8.74
C HIS A 49 3.86 -1.15 -7.94
N ILE A 50 3.72 -1.32 -6.62
CA ILE A 50 3.19 -0.31 -5.70
C ILE A 50 4.31 0.10 -4.73
N SER A 51 4.46 1.41 -4.52
CA SER A 51 5.40 2.01 -3.58
C SER A 51 4.73 2.44 -2.27
N GLY A 52 5.53 2.64 -1.22
CA GLY A 52 5.05 3.04 0.11
C GLY A 52 4.40 1.92 0.92
N VAL A 53 4.41 0.69 0.40
CA VAL A 53 3.83 -0.48 1.05
C VAL A 53 4.67 -1.73 0.81
N ASN A 54 4.58 -2.68 1.74
CA ASN A 54 5.22 -3.97 1.64
C ASN A 54 4.29 -5.12 2.06
N ALA A 55 4.50 -6.30 1.48
CA ALA A 55 3.90 -7.53 1.94
C ALA A 55 4.69 -8.09 3.13
N PHE A 56 4.01 -8.64 4.12
CA PHE A 56 4.64 -9.32 5.27
C PHE A 56 3.86 -10.54 5.70
N LYS A 57 4.55 -11.52 6.29
CA LYS A 57 3.92 -12.73 6.84
C LYS A 57 3.52 -12.49 8.30
N GLY A 58 2.24 -12.68 8.60
CA GLY A 58 1.67 -12.64 9.93
C GLY A 58 2.11 -13.82 10.80
N ARG A 59 1.74 -13.77 12.09
CA ARG A 59 2.07 -14.85 13.05
C ARG A 59 1.25 -16.12 12.81
N ASP A 60 0.07 -15.97 12.22
CA ASP A 60 -0.82 -17.03 11.71
C ASP A 60 -0.25 -17.73 10.47
N GLY A 61 0.67 -17.06 9.76
CA GLY A 61 1.28 -17.56 8.53
C GLY A 61 0.66 -17.00 7.25
N ASP A 62 -0.36 -16.14 7.36
CA ASP A 62 -0.96 -15.45 6.22
C ASP A 62 -0.13 -14.25 5.80
N THR A 63 -0.33 -13.75 4.57
CA THR A 63 0.41 -12.59 4.05
C THR A 63 -0.49 -11.36 4.00
N TYR A 64 0.02 -10.26 4.53
CA TYR A 64 -0.71 -9.00 4.68
C TYR A 64 0.05 -7.85 4.04
N ILE A 65 -0.68 -6.78 3.71
CA ILE A 65 -0.11 -5.52 3.22
C ILE A 65 -0.02 -4.54 4.38
N ARG A 66 1.09 -3.81 4.49
CA ARG A 66 1.26 -2.68 5.41
C ARG A 66 1.97 -1.53 4.71
N GLY A 67 1.83 -0.32 5.25
CA GLY A 67 2.70 0.82 4.92
C GLY A 67 4.16 0.53 5.24
N ASP A 68 5.07 1.15 4.49
CA ASP A 68 6.49 1.10 4.80
C ASP A 68 6.77 1.71 6.18
N ALA A 69 7.78 1.18 6.90
CA ALA A 69 8.16 1.68 8.22
C ALA A 69 9.07 2.92 8.11
N ASP A 70 8.57 3.98 7.47
CA ASP A 70 9.30 5.22 7.16
C ASP A 70 9.17 6.31 8.24
N GLY A 71 8.26 6.12 9.20
CA GLY A 71 8.00 7.07 10.29
C GLY A 71 7.00 8.17 9.95
N ASP A 72 6.40 8.16 8.75
CA ASP A 72 5.30 9.04 8.36
C ASP A 72 3.96 8.32 8.58
N PRO A 73 3.18 8.64 9.61
CA PRO A 73 1.92 7.95 9.83
C PRO A 73 0.86 8.25 8.75
N THR A 74 1.00 9.36 8.02
CA THR A 74 -0.04 9.86 7.11
C THR A 74 -0.24 8.98 5.87
N ASN A 75 0.75 8.14 5.55
CA ASN A 75 0.68 7.18 4.45
C ASN A 75 0.34 5.74 4.92
N ASN A 76 0.09 5.55 6.22
CA ASN A 76 -0.37 4.26 6.72
C ASN A 76 -1.76 3.92 6.15
N LEU A 77 -1.94 2.69 5.69
CA LEU A 77 -3.17 2.22 5.04
C LEU A 77 -4.43 2.42 5.89
N ASP A 78 -4.33 2.37 7.21
CA ASP A 78 -5.44 2.58 8.14
C ASP A 78 -5.83 4.06 8.29
N GLN A 79 -4.90 4.98 8.00
CA GLN A 79 -5.09 6.44 8.03
C GLN A 79 -5.53 7.05 6.70
N LEU A 80 -5.44 6.28 5.60
CA LEU A 80 -5.89 6.75 4.29
C LEU A 80 -7.41 6.99 4.25
N PRO A 81 -7.88 7.96 3.44
CA PRO A 81 -9.30 8.23 3.28
C PRO A 81 -10.04 7.01 2.69
N THR A 82 -11.32 6.89 3.03
CA THR A 82 -12.22 5.90 2.42
C THR A 82 -12.89 6.44 1.15
N PHE A 83 -13.28 5.54 0.24
CA PHE A 83 -13.98 5.89 -1.01
C PHE A 83 -15.14 4.97 -1.36
#